data_AF-A0A7G9Z0J1-F1
#
_entry.id   AF-A0A7G9Z0J1-F1
#
_cell.length_a   1.000
_cell.length_b   1.000
_cell.length_c   1.000
_cell.angle_alpha   90.00
_cell.angle_beta   90.00
_cell.angle_gamma   90.00
#
_symmetry.space_group_name_H-M   'P 1'
#
loop_
_entity.id
_entity.type
_entity.pdbx_description
1 polymer ?
#
loop_
_entity_poly.entity_id
_entity_poly.type
_entity_poly.pdbx_seq_one_letter_code
_entity_poly.pdbx_strand_id
1 'polypeptide(L)'
;MGASETFEKVIMDWRTLAVIAVVTILWRTVVSLDKQITLWESVSSGVVLIILGWFIFSYLYLLSKRETSWLISNKMAQGIAVTVSALNVYVLVYYAMRWYRLMTETEIYVPRDYLMRDVRYAMLVLAYCGIIWATGHLRKMHDNYMLVTKDMPERRKAGASEVIFSILTDERSVIVILGAVFLWRAVISFDKQIVLWESMCSGMAIIMLGWILLGYISSLSVRTTRPTVAKIYQGFAFALLAVNMYALVYYGMRWYRLIFMPASEEALIPLDFVLRDIRYFVLVIFYCTSIVLSKYLERASEECEFLIKKGEKEYKE
;
A
#
# COMPACT_ATOMS: atom_id res chain seq x y z
N MET A 1 30.11 14.29 -1.52
CA MET A 1 28.90 13.84 -0.80
C MET A 1 27.85 14.91 -0.94
N GLY A 2 26.85 14.69 -1.78
CA GLY A 2 25.86 15.70 -2.15
C GLY A 2 24.73 15.80 -1.12
N ALA A 3 24.13 16.98 -0.97
CA ALA A 3 23.01 17.22 -0.05
C ALA A 3 21.82 16.23 -0.23
N SER A 4 21.66 15.67 -1.43
CA SER A 4 20.67 14.62 -1.74
C SER A 4 20.92 13.30 -1.00
N GLU A 5 22.16 12.83 -0.90
CA GLU A 5 22.48 11.58 -0.18
C GLU A 5 22.23 11.71 1.33
N THR A 6 22.50 12.89 1.89
CA THR A 6 22.27 13.17 3.31
C THR A 6 20.77 13.21 3.61
N PHE A 7 19.99 13.87 2.76
CA PHE A 7 18.54 13.96 2.91
C PHE A 7 17.84 12.59 2.80
N GLU A 8 18.25 11.77 1.83
CA GLU A 8 17.75 10.40 1.69
C GLU A 8 18.03 9.54 2.92
N LYS A 9 19.27 9.59 3.45
CA LYS A 9 19.64 8.84 4.66
C LYS A 9 18.83 9.27 5.87
N VAL A 10 18.54 10.57 6.00
CA VAL A 10 17.74 11.12 7.10
C VAL A 10 16.28 10.69 6.99
N ILE A 11 15.67 10.73 5.80
CA ILE A 11 14.28 10.30 5.59
C ILE A 11 14.08 8.80 5.86
N MET A 12 15.07 7.97 5.51
CA MET A 12 14.99 6.52 5.69
C MET A 12 15.27 6.06 7.12
N ASP A 13 15.65 6.95 8.03
CA ASP A 13 15.85 6.62 9.44
C ASP A 13 14.50 6.36 10.13
N TRP A 14 14.40 5.24 10.84
CA TRP A 14 13.25 4.88 11.66
C TRP A 14 12.88 5.98 12.65
N ARG A 15 13.87 6.70 13.20
CA ARG A 15 13.63 7.82 14.12
C ARG A 15 12.87 8.95 13.43
N THR A 16 13.27 9.31 12.22
CA THR A 16 12.60 10.33 11.42
C THR A 16 11.19 9.90 11.03
N LEU A 17 11.00 8.63 10.67
CA LEU A 17 9.67 8.09 10.36
C LEU A 17 8.73 8.10 11.58
N ALA A 18 9.25 7.79 12.78
CA ALA A 18 8.49 7.89 14.02
C ALA A 18 8.12 9.34 14.32
N VAL A 19 9.03 10.30 14.12
CA VAL A 19 8.74 11.73 14.27
C VAL A 19 7.67 12.17 13.27
N ILE A 20 7.77 11.78 12.00
CA ILE A 20 6.77 12.10 10.97
C ILE A 20 5.40 11.55 11.39
N ALA A 21 5.33 10.31 11.87
CA ALA A 21 4.07 9.71 12.33
C ALA A 21 3.48 10.47 13.53
N VAL A 22 4.29 10.79 14.54
CA VAL A 22 3.85 11.52 15.73
C VAL A 22 3.40 12.94 15.37
N VAL A 23 4.18 13.68 14.59
CA VAL A 23 3.84 15.04 14.14
C VAL A 23 2.55 15.01 13.33
N THR A 24 2.37 14.02 12.47
CA THR A 24 1.14 13.86 11.66
C THR A 24 -0.08 13.62 12.54
N ILE A 25 0.03 12.73 13.53
CA ILE A 25 -1.06 12.45 14.47
C ILE A 25 -1.38 13.70 15.28
N LEU A 26 -0.37 14.35 15.88
CA LEU A 26 -0.55 15.57 16.67
C LEU A 26 -1.16 16.70 15.85
N TRP A 27 -0.66 16.95 14.64
CA TRP A 27 -1.21 17.94 13.72
C TRP A 27 -2.69 17.66 13.43
N ARG A 28 -3.04 16.39 13.19
CA ARG A 28 -4.44 16.00 12.99
C ARG A 28 -5.30 16.19 14.22
N THR A 29 -4.79 15.86 15.40
CA THR A 29 -5.52 16.08 16.65
C THR A 29 -5.82 17.56 16.84
N VAL A 30 -4.86 18.43 16.55
CA VAL A 30 -5.03 19.90 16.65
C VAL A 30 -6.05 20.40 15.62
N VAL A 31 -5.90 20.03 14.35
CA VAL A 31 -6.85 20.42 13.28
C VAL A 31 -8.27 19.87 13.53
N SER A 32 -8.39 18.74 14.23
CA SER A 32 -9.69 18.16 14.58
C SER A 32 -10.40 18.89 15.73
N LEU A 33 -9.70 19.70 16.54
CA LEU A 33 -10.32 20.41 17.67
C LEU A 33 -11.33 21.46 17.20
N ASP A 34 -11.08 22.07 16.04
CA ASP A 34 -11.94 23.10 15.46
C ASP A 34 -13.24 22.54 14.85
N LYS A 35 -13.39 21.20 14.80
CA LYS A 35 -14.54 20.42 14.26
C LYS A 35 -14.90 20.72 12.79
N GLN A 36 -14.37 21.78 12.21
CA GLN A 36 -14.46 22.17 10.82
C GLN A 36 -13.03 22.19 10.25
N ILE A 37 -12.84 21.57 9.08
CA ILE A 37 -11.57 21.68 8.36
C ILE A 37 -11.74 22.74 7.29
N THR A 38 -10.83 23.71 7.28
CA THR A 38 -10.78 24.68 6.19
C THR A 38 -10.23 24.03 4.92
N LEU A 39 -10.62 24.54 3.75
CA LEU A 39 -10.11 24.04 2.47
C LEU A 39 -8.57 24.03 2.44
N TRP A 40 -7.95 25.06 3.03
CA TRP A 40 -6.51 25.21 3.09
C TRP A 40 -5.81 24.09 3.88
N GLU A 41 -6.34 23.68 5.03
CA GLU A 41 -5.82 22.54 5.82
C GLU A 41 -5.94 21.21 5.06
N SER A 42 -7.00 21.06 4.26
CA SER A 42 -7.19 19.88 3.40
C SER A 42 -6.23 19.88 2.21
N VAL A 43 -5.97 21.05 1.61
CA VAL A 43 -5.02 21.22 0.51
C VAL A 43 -3.59 20.95 0.99
N SER A 44 -3.17 21.56 2.11
CA SER A 44 -1.83 21.36 2.65
C SER A 44 -1.54 19.89 2.96
N SER A 45 -2.48 19.20 3.64
CA SER A 45 -2.37 17.78 3.94
C SER A 45 -2.26 16.91 2.67
N GLY A 46 -3.05 17.23 1.64
CA GLY A 46 -3.07 16.47 0.39
C GLY A 46 -1.81 16.68 -0.45
N VAL A 47 -1.36 17.93 -0.59
CA VAL A 47 -0.14 18.28 -1.33
C VAL A 47 1.09 17.61 -0.72
N VAL A 48 1.21 17.59 0.62
CA VAL A 48 2.31 16.91 1.32
C VAL A 48 2.33 15.42 0.99
N LEU A 49 1.19 14.73 1.06
CA LEU A 49 1.10 13.31 0.72
C LEU A 49 1.41 13.02 -0.76
N ILE A 50 0.93 13.88 -1.67
CA ILE A 50 1.19 13.74 -3.10
C ILE A 50 2.69 13.88 -3.36
N ILE A 51 3.33 14.94 -2.86
CA ILE A 51 4.77 15.17 -3.03
C ILE A 51 5.58 14.00 -2.44
N LEU A 52 5.26 13.59 -1.21
CA LEU A 52 5.95 12.49 -0.54
C LEU A 52 5.81 11.18 -1.33
N GLY A 53 4.60 10.83 -1.76
CA GLY A 53 4.33 9.62 -2.52
C GLY A 53 5.08 9.57 -3.85
N TRP A 54 5.09 10.66 -4.62
CA TRP A 54 5.82 10.74 -5.89
C TRP A 54 7.33 10.78 -5.72
N PHE A 55 7.82 11.37 -4.62
CA PHE A 55 9.23 11.32 -4.25
C PHE A 55 9.68 9.87 -3.99
N ILE A 56 8.92 9.10 -3.20
CA ILE A 56 9.19 7.68 -2.94
C ILE A 56 9.17 6.87 -4.24
N PHE A 57 8.16 7.10 -5.09
CA PHE A 57 8.06 6.45 -6.39
C PHE A 57 9.30 6.71 -7.26
N SER A 58 9.69 7.98 -7.38
CA SER A 58 10.84 8.38 -8.20
C SER A 58 12.13 7.75 -7.68
N TYR A 59 12.31 7.72 -6.35
CA TYR A 59 13.45 7.07 -5.72
C TYR A 59 13.51 5.57 -6.03
N LEU A 60 12.40 4.84 -5.85
CA LEU A 60 12.31 3.41 -6.14
C LEU A 60 12.49 3.10 -7.62
N TYR A 61 11.98 3.96 -8.51
CA TYR A 61 12.15 3.82 -9.94
C TYR A 61 13.62 3.96 -10.34
N LEU A 62 14.33 4.95 -9.79
CA LEU A 62 15.77 5.09 -9.98
C LEU A 62 16.55 3.89 -9.42
N LEU A 63 16.18 3.40 -8.24
CA LEU A 63 16.78 2.20 -7.66
C LEU A 63 16.56 0.96 -8.54
N SER A 64 15.38 0.83 -9.17
CA SER A 64 15.08 -0.29 -10.07
C SER A 64 15.88 -0.28 -11.37
N LYS A 65 16.30 0.92 -11.83
CA LYS A 65 17.11 1.09 -13.05
C LYS A 65 18.59 0.86 -12.82
N ARG A 66 19.06 0.85 -11.58
CA ARG A 66 20.48 0.68 -11.28
C ARG A 66 20.89 -0.74 -11.66
N GLU A 67 21.82 -0.86 -12.60
CA GLU A 67 22.37 -2.16 -12.97
C GLU A 67 23.14 -2.72 -11.78
N THR A 68 22.60 -3.80 -11.21
CA THR A 68 23.28 -4.58 -10.17
C THR A 68 23.37 -6.02 -10.62
N SER A 69 24.38 -6.73 -10.12
CA SER A 69 24.55 -8.17 -10.38
C SER A 69 23.38 -9.02 -9.85
N TRP A 70 22.48 -8.43 -9.03
CA TRP A 70 21.35 -9.10 -8.44
C TRP A 70 20.01 -8.61 -9.02
N LEU A 71 19.61 -9.22 -10.15
CA LEU A 71 18.40 -8.89 -10.92
C LEU A 71 17.11 -8.84 -10.08
N ILE A 72 17.02 -9.68 -9.04
CA ILE A 72 15.84 -9.75 -8.17
C ILE A 72 15.67 -8.50 -7.32
N SER A 73 16.76 -7.84 -6.90
CA SER A 73 16.69 -6.55 -6.20
C SER A 73 16.01 -5.48 -7.05
N ASN A 74 16.34 -5.44 -8.35
CA ASN A 74 15.74 -4.49 -9.29
C ASN A 74 14.25 -4.78 -9.49
N LYS A 75 13.88 -6.07 -9.57
CA LYS A 75 12.47 -6.50 -9.66
C LYS A 75 11.68 -6.19 -8.39
N MET A 76 12.30 -6.25 -7.21
CA MET A 76 11.69 -5.80 -5.96
C MET A 76 11.46 -4.30 -5.95
N ALA A 77 12.49 -3.51 -6.27
CA ALA A 77 12.37 -2.07 -6.34
C ALA A 77 11.27 -1.65 -7.34
N GLN A 78 11.21 -2.32 -8.50
CA GLN A 78 10.14 -2.14 -9.48
C GLN A 78 8.76 -2.52 -8.91
N GLY A 79 8.65 -3.67 -8.25
CA GLY A 79 7.38 -4.12 -7.64
C GLY A 79 6.87 -3.17 -6.55
N ILE A 80 7.77 -2.67 -5.69
CA ILE A 80 7.44 -1.64 -4.68
C ILE A 80 7.05 -0.32 -5.38
N ALA A 81 7.77 0.08 -6.44
CA ALA A 81 7.43 1.29 -7.19
C ALA A 81 6.01 1.22 -7.79
N VAL A 82 5.62 0.06 -8.35
CA VAL A 82 4.27 -0.14 -8.91
C VAL A 82 3.21 -0.10 -7.81
N THR A 83 3.44 -0.71 -6.65
CA THR A 83 2.52 -0.64 -5.50
C THR A 83 2.38 0.79 -4.98
N VAL A 84 3.48 1.54 -4.86
CA VAL A 84 3.48 2.95 -4.49
C VAL A 84 2.73 3.80 -5.52
N SER A 85 2.92 3.53 -6.81
CA SER A 85 2.21 4.22 -7.88
C SER A 85 0.69 4.05 -7.75
N ALA A 86 0.21 2.83 -7.48
CA ALA A 86 -1.19 2.59 -7.20
C ALA A 86 -1.66 3.40 -5.99
N LEU A 87 -0.93 3.39 -4.88
CA LEU A 87 -1.27 4.20 -3.70
C LEU A 87 -1.28 5.72 -4.01
N ASN A 88 -0.36 6.21 -4.83
CA ASN A 88 -0.29 7.62 -5.23
C ASN A 88 -1.49 8.03 -6.08
N VAL A 89 -1.88 7.20 -7.06
CA VAL A 89 -3.09 7.42 -7.87
C VAL A 89 -4.32 7.44 -6.96
N TYR A 90 -4.37 6.56 -5.96
CA TYR A 90 -5.45 6.54 -4.98
C TYR A 90 -5.54 7.87 -4.22
N VAL A 91 -4.40 8.34 -3.70
CA VAL A 91 -4.31 9.61 -2.95
C VAL A 91 -4.72 10.79 -3.82
N LEU A 92 -4.26 10.84 -5.08
CA LEU A 92 -4.66 11.89 -6.04
C LEU A 92 -6.17 11.91 -6.24
N VAL A 93 -6.78 10.76 -6.53
CA VAL A 93 -8.22 10.66 -6.76
C VAL A 93 -9.01 11.00 -5.49
N TYR A 94 -8.54 10.55 -4.34
CA TYR A 94 -9.15 10.87 -3.05
C TYR A 94 -9.15 12.38 -2.75
N TYR A 95 -8.00 13.05 -2.93
CA TYR A 95 -7.90 14.49 -2.69
C TYR A 95 -8.57 15.33 -3.76
N ALA A 96 -8.56 14.91 -5.02
CA ALA A 96 -9.29 15.59 -6.10
C ALA A 96 -10.80 15.65 -5.80
N MET A 97 -11.41 14.52 -5.44
CA MET A 97 -12.83 14.51 -5.00
C MET A 97 -13.05 15.38 -3.77
N ARG A 98 -12.15 15.30 -2.79
CA ARG A 98 -12.30 16.04 -1.55
C ARG A 98 -12.24 17.54 -1.77
N TRP A 99 -11.26 18.03 -2.53
CA TRP A 99 -11.16 19.44 -2.85
C TRP A 99 -12.33 19.91 -3.69
N TYR A 100 -12.79 19.08 -4.63
CA TYR A 100 -13.99 19.38 -5.41
C TYR A 100 -15.23 19.56 -4.53
N ARG A 101 -15.50 18.63 -3.60
CA ARG A 101 -16.62 18.75 -2.65
C ARG A 101 -16.50 19.97 -1.75
N LEU A 102 -15.32 20.22 -1.18
CA LEU A 102 -15.06 21.41 -0.34
C LEU A 102 -15.21 22.74 -1.09
N MET A 103 -15.04 22.75 -2.42
CA MET A 103 -15.26 23.94 -3.25
C MET A 103 -16.72 24.12 -3.68
N THR A 104 -17.50 23.05 -3.76
CA THR A 104 -18.84 23.06 -4.38
C THR A 104 -19.97 23.00 -3.36
N GLU A 105 -19.74 22.40 -2.19
CA GLU A 105 -20.75 22.20 -1.15
C GLU A 105 -20.40 22.99 0.12
N THR A 106 -21.37 23.74 0.66
CA THR A 106 -21.31 24.23 2.05
C THR A 106 -21.60 23.06 3.00
N GLU A 107 -20.62 22.15 3.17
CA GLU A 107 -20.82 20.90 3.93
C GLU A 107 -21.19 21.18 5.41
N ILE A 108 -22.44 20.88 5.78
CA ILE A 108 -22.83 20.64 7.17
C ILE A 108 -22.28 19.25 7.53
N TYR A 109 -21.03 19.19 8.02
CA TYR A 109 -20.43 17.93 8.44
C TYR A 109 -21.23 17.28 9.58
N VAL A 110 -21.57 16.00 9.42
CA VAL A 110 -22.05 15.16 10.51
C VAL A 110 -20.89 14.97 11.51
N PRO A 111 -21.09 15.20 12.82
CA PRO A 111 -20.01 15.15 13.82
C PRO A 111 -19.25 13.82 13.95
N ARG A 112 -19.55 12.75 13.22
CA ARG A 112 -18.80 11.49 13.29
C ARG A 112 -17.77 11.31 12.18
N ASP A 113 -17.89 12.10 11.12
CA ASP A 113 -17.05 11.98 9.93
C ASP A 113 -15.65 12.58 10.12
N TYR A 114 -15.46 13.49 11.07
CA TYR A 114 -14.17 14.15 11.30
C TYR A 114 -13.10 13.18 11.80
N LEU A 115 -13.40 12.38 12.83
CA LEU A 115 -12.44 11.49 13.48
C LEU A 115 -11.99 10.38 12.51
N MET A 116 -12.94 9.75 11.83
CA MET A 116 -12.68 8.69 10.86
C MET A 116 -11.93 9.21 9.63
N ARG A 117 -12.12 10.48 9.26
CA ARG A 117 -11.34 11.15 8.21
C ARG A 117 -9.88 11.35 8.61
N ASP A 118 -9.62 11.72 9.86
CA ASP A 118 -8.26 11.93 10.34
C ASP A 118 -7.53 10.59 10.51
N VAL A 119 -8.24 9.54 10.95
CA VAL A 119 -7.74 8.17 10.93
C VAL A 119 -7.36 7.75 9.51
N ARG A 120 -8.20 7.98 8.49
CA ARG A 120 -7.87 7.67 7.09
C ARG A 120 -6.59 8.36 6.62
N TYR A 121 -6.41 9.62 6.97
CA TYR A 121 -5.16 10.33 6.64
C TYR A 121 -3.95 9.75 7.36
N ALA A 122 -4.07 9.52 8.68
CA ALA A 122 -2.99 8.92 9.46
C ALA A 122 -2.60 7.55 8.90
N MET A 123 -3.56 6.71 8.50
CA MET A 123 -3.29 5.42 7.88
C MET A 123 -2.54 5.54 6.54
N LEU A 124 -2.86 6.52 5.69
CA LEU A 124 -2.09 6.75 4.46
C LEU A 124 -0.64 7.17 4.76
N VAL A 125 -0.44 8.04 5.75
CA VAL A 125 0.91 8.46 6.17
C VAL A 125 1.69 7.27 6.72
N LEU A 126 1.08 6.46 7.59
CA LEU A 126 1.69 5.24 8.12
C LEU A 126 2.03 4.24 7.02
N ALA A 127 1.18 4.12 5.98
CA ALA A 127 1.48 3.28 4.82
C ALA A 127 2.75 3.75 4.10
N TYR A 128 2.87 5.05 3.82
CA TYR A 128 4.10 5.60 3.23
C TYR A 128 5.32 5.43 4.13
N CYS A 129 5.19 5.61 5.45
CA CYS A 129 6.28 5.35 6.39
C CYS A 129 6.75 3.88 6.35
N GLY A 130 5.82 2.92 6.31
CA GLY A 130 6.14 1.50 6.17
C GLY A 130 6.91 1.19 4.88
N ILE A 131 6.51 1.81 3.78
CA ILE A 131 7.18 1.67 2.48
C ILE A 131 8.57 2.31 2.50
N ILE A 132 8.74 3.51 3.06
CA ILE A 132 10.05 4.15 3.20
C ILE A 132 10.98 3.26 4.03
N TRP A 133 10.48 2.69 5.12
CA TRP A 133 11.26 1.80 5.98
C TRP A 133 11.69 0.52 5.24
N ALA A 134 10.77 -0.12 4.50
CA ALA A 134 11.09 -1.27 3.67
C ALA A 134 12.13 -0.91 2.59
N THR A 135 11.99 0.25 1.96
CA THR A 135 12.92 0.77 0.95
C THR A 135 14.31 1.03 1.54
N GLY A 136 14.38 1.51 2.79
CA GLY A 136 15.64 1.71 3.54
C GLY A 136 16.45 0.42 3.67
N HIS A 137 15.79 -0.69 3.99
CA HIS A 137 16.45 -2.00 4.08
C HIS A 137 16.74 -2.59 2.70
N LEU A 138 15.88 -2.37 1.71
CA LEU A 138 16.13 -2.77 0.33
C LEU A 138 17.39 -2.10 -0.23
N ARG A 139 17.54 -0.79 -0.02
CA ARG A 139 18.76 -0.04 -0.41
C ARG A 139 20.01 -0.62 0.24
N LYS A 140 19.98 -0.85 1.57
CA LYS A 140 21.11 -1.45 2.29
C LYS A 140 21.47 -2.82 1.74
N MET A 141 20.49 -3.60 1.30
CA MET A 141 20.75 -4.89 0.69
C MET A 141 21.33 -4.74 -0.73
N HIS A 142 20.76 -3.83 -1.52
CA HIS A 142 21.19 -3.51 -2.88
C HIS A 142 22.63 -2.99 -2.94
N ASP A 143 23.05 -2.18 -1.97
CA ASP A 143 24.42 -1.66 -1.89
C ASP A 143 25.44 -2.68 -1.35
N ASN A 144 25.00 -3.65 -0.51
CA ASN A 144 25.89 -4.64 0.12
C ASN A 144 25.96 -5.99 -0.60
N TYR A 145 25.09 -6.26 -1.59
CA TYR A 145 25.10 -7.49 -2.38
C TYR A 145 25.90 -7.29 -3.68
N MET A 146 27.22 -7.40 -3.56
CA MET A 146 28.04 -7.91 -4.65
C MET A 146 28.35 -9.36 -4.31
N LEU A 147 27.79 -10.34 -5.04
CA LEU A 147 28.47 -11.57 -5.51
C LEU A 147 27.51 -12.76 -5.78
N VAL A 148 27.76 -13.33 -6.96
CA VAL A 148 27.56 -14.73 -7.41
C VAL A 148 26.12 -15.20 -7.67
N THR A 149 25.71 -15.04 -8.94
CA THR A 149 24.70 -15.86 -9.59
C THR A 149 25.36 -17.10 -10.20
N LYS A 150 25.15 -18.27 -9.60
CA LYS A 150 25.24 -19.55 -10.32
C LYS A 150 24.27 -20.57 -9.70
N ASP A 151 23.34 -21.00 -10.56
CA ASP A 151 22.30 -22.01 -10.44
C ASP A 151 21.22 -21.81 -9.36
N MET A 152 19.96 -21.86 -9.83
CA MET A 152 18.75 -21.69 -9.03
C MET A 152 18.45 -22.96 -8.22
N PRO A 153 18.17 -22.89 -6.91
CA PRO A 153 17.66 -24.02 -6.16
C PRO A 153 16.16 -24.27 -6.42
N GLU A 154 15.74 -25.53 -6.34
CA GLU A 154 14.34 -25.95 -6.43
C GLU A 154 13.50 -25.41 -5.26
N ARG A 155 12.25 -25.02 -5.58
CA ARG A 155 11.25 -24.46 -4.64
C ARG A 155 11.11 -25.28 -3.37
N ARG A 156 10.99 -24.60 -2.22
CA ARG A 156 10.75 -25.25 -0.92
C ARG A 156 9.33 -25.85 -0.85
N LYS A 157 9.16 -26.94 -0.08
CA LYS A 157 7.85 -27.60 0.13
C LYS A 157 6.85 -26.67 0.83
N ALA A 158 5.77 -26.37 0.12
CA ALA A 158 4.67 -25.51 0.58
C ALA A 158 3.87 -26.12 1.74
N GLY A 159 3.54 -25.32 2.75
CA GLY A 159 2.50 -25.62 3.73
C GLY A 159 1.09 -25.48 3.14
N ALA A 160 0.06 -26.00 3.81
CA ALA A 160 -1.31 -26.00 3.29
C ALA A 160 -1.88 -24.60 2.98
N SER A 161 -1.47 -23.56 3.73
CA SER A 161 -1.82 -22.16 3.45
C SER A 161 -1.09 -21.58 2.23
N GLU A 162 0.09 -22.11 1.88
CA GLU A 162 0.87 -21.73 0.69
C GLU A 162 0.29 -22.33 -0.59
N VAL A 163 -0.45 -23.44 -0.55
CA VAL A 163 -1.07 -24.02 -1.76
C VAL A 163 -2.20 -23.13 -2.27
N ILE A 164 -3.11 -22.70 -1.39
CA ILE A 164 -4.20 -21.78 -1.72
C ILE A 164 -3.64 -20.42 -2.15
N PHE A 165 -2.61 -19.93 -1.45
CA PHE A 165 -1.97 -18.67 -1.78
C PHE A 165 -1.12 -18.77 -3.06
N SER A 166 -0.52 -19.92 -3.38
CA SER A 166 0.22 -20.18 -4.63
C SER A 166 -0.70 -20.08 -5.84
N ILE A 167 -1.93 -20.60 -5.72
CA ILE A 167 -2.97 -20.49 -6.75
C ILE A 167 -3.43 -19.03 -6.87
N LEU A 168 -3.68 -18.35 -5.74
CA LEU A 168 -4.11 -16.94 -5.72
C LEU A 168 -3.05 -15.98 -6.24
N THR A 169 -1.77 -16.25 -5.97
CA THR A 169 -0.64 -15.42 -6.38
C THR A 169 -0.21 -15.64 -7.82
N ASP A 170 -0.75 -16.63 -8.54
CA ASP A 170 -0.37 -16.84 -9.94
C ASP A 170 -0.62 -15.58 -10.78
N GLU A 171 0.32 -15.23 -11.66
CA GLU A 171 0.22 -14.00 -12.45
C GLU A 171 -1.06 -14.01 -13.29
N ARG A 172 -1.43 -15.21 -13.78
CA ARG A 172 -2.70 -15.46 -14.47
C ARG A 172 -3.91 -15.25 -13.57
N SER A 173 -3.87 -15.76 -12.33
CA SER A 173 -4.94 -15.57 -11.34
C SER A 173 -5.12 -14.09 -10.99
N VAL A 174 -4.03 -13.32 -10.85
CA VAL A 174 -4.10 -11.87 -10.59
C VAL A 174 -4.76 -11.12 -11.75
N ILE A 175 -4.44 -11.48 -13.00
CA ILE A 175 -5.10 -10.90 -14.19
C ILE A 175 -6.58 -11.27 -14.23
N VAL A 176 -6.94 -12.52 -13.91
CA VAL A 176 -8.33 -12.98 -13.83
C VAL A 176 -9.08 -12.23 -12.73
N ILE A 177 -8.48 -12.02 -11.56
CA ILE A 177 -9.07 -11.23 -10.47
C ILE A 177 -9.32 -9.79 -10.94
N LEU A 178 -8.35 -9.14 -11.58
CA LEU A 178 -8.51 -7.79 -12.11
C LEU A 178 -9.65 -7.72 -13.14
N GLY A 179 -9.73 -8.69 -14.05
CA GLY A 179 -10.81 -8.78 -15.04
C GLY A 179 -12.19 -8.98 -14.39
N ALA A 180 -12.29 -9.90 -13.43
CA ALA A 180 -13.53 -10.17 -12.70
C ALA A 180 -14.00 -8.95 -11.88
N VAL A 181 -13.07 -8.25 -11.23
CA VAL A 181 -13.34 -7.01 -10.51
C VAL A 181 -13.81 -5.92 -11.46
N PHE A 182 -13.18 -5.78 -12.63
CA PHE A 182 -13.59 -4.81 -13.65
C PHE A 182 -15.01 -5.10 -14.16
N LEU A 183 -15.29 -6.35 -14.51
CA LEU A 183 -16.62 -6.78 -14.95
C LEU A 183 -17.67 -6.59 -13.85
N TRP A 184 -17.39 -7.04 -12.63
CA TRP A 184 -18.28 -6.86 -11.48
C TRP A 184 -18.62 -5.39 -11.28
N ARG A 185 -17.61 -4.51 -11.29
CA ARG A 185 -17.82 -3.08 -11.15
C ARG A 185 -18.60 -2.50 -12.30
N ALA A 186 -18.30 -2.86 -13.55
CA ALA A 186 -19.04 -2.38 -14.71
C ALA A 186 -20.54 -2.73 -14.62
N VAL A 187 -20.87 -3.93 -14.13
CA VAL A 187 -22.25 -4.41 -13.95
C VAL A 187 -22.98 -3.61 -12.86
N ILE A 188 -22.45 -3.54 -11.64
CA ILE A 188 -23.11 -2.80 -10.54
C ILE A 188 -23.10 -1.28 -10.74
N SER A 189 -22.30 -0.83 -11.71
CA SER A 189 -22.15 0.58 -12.06
C SER A 189 -23.12 1.03 -13.15
N PHE A 190 -23.80 0.10 -13.81
CA PHE A 190 -24.64 0.41 -14.96
C PHE A 190 -25.80 1.34 -14.59
N ASP A 191 -26.42 1.12 -13.43
CA ASP A 191 -27.57 1.87 -12.95
C ASP A 191 -27.19 3.19 -12.26
N LYS A 192 -25.89 3.56 -12.26
CA LYS A 192 -25.30 4.76 -11.62
C LYS A 192 -25.52 4.87 -10.10
N GLN A 193 -26.31 3.99 -9.50
CA GLN A 193 -26.54 3.85 -8.08
C GLN A 193 -25.96 2.52 -7.62
N ILE A 194 -25.08 2.57 -6.60
CA ILE A 194 -24.56 1.34 -5.99
C ILE A 194 -25.37 1.11 -4.73
N VAL A 195 -26.13 0.02 -4.72
CA VAL A 195 -26.97 -0.35 -3.59
C VAL A 195 -26.09 -0.80 -2.42
N LEU A 196 -26.61 -0.70 -1.19
CA LEU A 196 -25.90 -1.11 0.03
C LEU A 196 -25.24 -2.49 -0.11
N TRP A 197 -25.97 -3.49 -0.62
CA TRP A 197 -25.46 -4.86 -0.72
C TRP A 197 -24.30 -4.99 -1.72
N GLU A 198 -24.34 -4.28 -2.84
CA GLU A 198 -23.25 -4.27 -3.84
C GLU A 198 -21.98 -3.61 -3.30
N SER A 199 -22.16 -2.53 -2.52
CA SER A 199 -21.08 -1.85 -1.79
C SER A 199 -20.49 -2.75 -0.70
N MET A 200 -21.34 -3.49 0.02
CA MET A 200 -20.94 -4.44 1.06
C MET A 200 -20.16 -5.62 0.49
N CYS A 201 -20.64 -6.28 -0.56
CA CYS A 201 -19.92 -7.35 -1.24
C CYS A 201 -18.54 -6.88 -1.74
N SER A 202 -18.50 -5.73 -2.42
CA SER A 202 -17.24 -5.17 -2.96
C SER A 202 -16.25 -4.83 -1.84
N GLY A 203 -16.71 -4.24 -0.74
CA GLY A 203 -15.87 -3.88 0.40
C GLY A 203 -15.38 -5.09 1.20
N MET A 204 -16.26 -6.05 1.47
CA MET A 204 -15.91 -7.30 2.15
C MET A 204 -14.85 -8.09 1.36
N ALA A 205 -14.98 -8.16 0.03
CA ALA A 205 -13.99 -8.82 -0.82
C ALA A 205 -12.60 -8.18 -0.70
N ILE A 206 -12.51 -6.84 -0.75
CA ILE A 206 -11.24 -6.12 -0.57
C ILE A 206 -10.67 -6.35 0.83
N ILE A 207 -11.49 -6.26 1.87
CA ILE A 207 -11.07 -6.45 3.26
C ILE A 207 -10.50 -7.87 3.42
N MET A 208 -11.22 -8.90 2.97
CA MET A 208 -10.74 -10.28 3.02
C MET A 208 -9.42 -10.46 2.28
N LEU A 209 -9.32 -9.96 1.03
CA LEU A 209 -8.09 -10.05 0.24
C LEU A 209 -6.90 -9.39 0.95
N GLY A 210 -7.11 -8.20 1.50
CA GLY A 210 -6.07 -7.46 2.22
C GLY A 210 -5.59 -8.16 3.49
N TRP A 211 -6.49 -8.75 4.28
CA TRP A 211 -6.11 -9.47 5.50
C TRP A 211 -5.43 -10.81 5.21
N ILE A 212 -5.87 -11.54 4.18
CA ILE A 212 -5.20 -12.77 3.74
C ILE A 212 -3.77 -12.47 3.29
N LEU A 213 -3.58 -11.43 2.48
CA LEU A 213 -2.26 -10.99 2.04
C LEU A 213 -1.37 -10.56 3.22
N LEU A 214 -1.92 -9.81 4.19
CA LEU A 214 -1.19 -9.41 5.39
C LEU A 214 -0.73 -10.63 6.20
N GLY A 215 -1.60 -11.62 6.40
CA GLY A 215 -1.27 -12.86 7.09
C GLY A 215 -0.15 -13.62 6.40
N TYR A 216 -0.19 -13.71 5.07
CA TYR A 216 0.86 -14.37 4.27
C TYR A 216 2.22 -13.68 4.40
N ILE A 217 2.28 -12.36 4.20
CA ILE A 217 3.54 -11.59 4.28
C ILE A 217 4.10 -11.60 5.71
N SER A 218 3.23 -11.55 6.71
CA SER A 218 3.65 -11.68 8.11
C SER A 218 4.24 -13.06 8.40
N SER A 219 3.66 -14.12 7.83
CA SER A 219 4.19 -15.49 7.95
C SER A 219 5.58 -15.61 7.30
N LEU A 220 5.75 -15.07 6.09
CA LEU A 220 7.04 -15.00 5.39
C LEU A 220 8.10 -14.26 6.22
N SER A 221 7.72 -13.15 6.86
CA SER A 221 8.64 -12.39 7.72
C SER A 221 9.22 -13.23 8.86
N VAL A 222 8.44 -14.14 9.45
CA VAL A 222 8.87 -14.99 10.57
C VAL A 222 9.71 -16.17 10.09
N ARG A 223 9.42 -16.69 8.88
CA ARG A 223 10.14 -17.83 8.29
C ARG A 223 11.49 -17.46 7.69
N THR A 224 11.73 -16.18 7.39
CA THR A 224 12.95 -15.74 6.73
C THR A 224 14.14 -15.72 7.70
N THR A 225 15.20 -16.45 7.38
CA THR A 225 16.42 -16.58 8.21
C THR A 225 17.25 -15.31 8.24
N ARG A 226 17.24 -14.51 7.16
CA ARG A 226 18.07 -13.32 7.03
C ARG A 226 17.38 -12.08 7.61
N PRO A 227 17.96 -11.43 8.64
CA PRO A 227 17.31 -10.34 9.37
C PRO A 227 17.04 -9.11 8.50
N THR A 228 17.87 -8.85 7.48
CA THR A 228 17.68 -7.72 6.57
C THR A 228 16.47 -7.90 5.66
N VAL A 229 16.25 -9.12 5.14
CA VAL A 229 15.07 -9.45 4.31
C VAL A 229 13.81 -9.43 5.19
N ALA A 230 13.89 -9.99 6.41
CA ALA A 230 12.79 -9.96 7.38
C ALA A 230 12.30 -8.52 7.67
N LYS A 231 13.22 -7.54 7.79
CA LYS A 231 12.84 -6.13 7.99
C LYS A 231 12.14 -5.51 6.78
N ILE A 232 12.46 -5.94 5.55
CA ILE A 232 11.72 -5.52 4.34
C ILE A 232 10.28 -6.05 4.42
N TYR A 233 10.10 -7.32 4.78
CA TYR A 233 8.78 -7.91 4.99
C TYR A 233 7.99 -7.20 6.09
N GLN A 234 8.62 -6.89 7.24
CA GLN A 234 7.97 -6.18 8.34
C GLN A 234 7.51 -4.78 7.92
N GLY A 235 8.34 -4.04 7.18
CA GLY A 235 7.96 -2.72 6.70
C GLY A 235 6.80 -2.76 5.70
N PHE A 236 6.80 -3.76 4.81
CA PHE A 236 5.71 -3.95 3.87
C PHE A 236 4.42 -4.46 4.54
N ALA A 237 4.53 -5.37 5.51
CA ALA A 237 3.39 -5.83 6.33
C ALA A 237 2.79 -4.67 7.13
N PHE A 238 3.62 -3.77 7.68
CA PHE A 238 3.15 -2.56 8.35
C PHE A 238 2.39 -1.63 7.38
N ALA A 239 2.91 -1.46 6.15
CA ALA A 239 2.22 -0.68 5.13
C ALA A 239 0.86 -1.29 4.74
N LEU A 240 0.81 -2.61 4.54
CA LEU A 240 -0.44 -3.33 4.27
C LEU A 240 -1.44 -3.24 5.41
N LEU A 241 -0.98 -3.34 6.67
CA LEU A 241 -1.83 -3.16 7.83
C LEU A 241 -2.48 -1.76 7.83
N ALA A 242 -1.69 -0.72 7.54
CA ALA A 242 -2.21 0.64 7.47
C ALA A 242 -3.25 0.80 6.34
N VAL A 243 -3.00 0.24 5.15
CA VAL A 243 -3.98 0.26 4.04
C VAL A 243 -5.23 -0.58 4.35
N ASN A 244 -5.11 -1.71 5.04
CA ASN A 244 -6.25 -2.52 5.48
C ASN A 244 -7.11 -1.76 6.50
N MET A 245 -6.49 -1.10 7.47
CA MET A 245 -7.18 -0.25 8.44
C MET A 245 -7.86 0.94 7.74
N TYR A 246 -7.20 1.55 6.75
CA TYR A 246 -7.81 2.56 5.90
C TYR A 246 -9.06 2.02 5.21
N ALA A 247 -8.99 0.85 4.57
CA ALA A 247 -10.09 0.25 3.84
C ALA A 247 -11.28 -0.05 4.77
N LEU A 248 -11.01 -0.58 5.97
CA LEU A 248 -12.03 -0.84 6.99
C LEU A 248 -12.76 0.44 7.39
N VAL A 249 -12.02 1.52 7.68
CA VAL A 249 -12.62 2.81 8.05
C VAL A 249 -13.41 3.42 6.89
N TYR A 250 -12.87 3.36 5.67
CA TYR A 250 -13.54 3.87 4.47
C TYR A 250 -14.88 3.15 4.20
N TYR A 251 -14.87 1.82 4.18
CA TYR A 251 -16.07 1.04 3.92
C TYR A 251 -17.05 1.07 5.09
N GLY A 252 -16.57 1.05 6.33
CA GLY A 252 -17.41 1.19 7.51
C GLY A 252 -18.20 2.49 7.51
N MET A 253 -17.55 3.62 7.19
CA MET A 253 -18.25 4.91 7.05
C MET A 253 -19.23 4.91 5.89
N ARG A 254 -18.87 4.29 4.76
CA ARG A 254 -19.74 4.24 3.59
C ARG A 254 -21.01 3.43 3.89
N TRP A 255 -20.88 2.27 4.51
CA TRP A 255 -22.02 1.45 4.90
C TRP A 255 -22.88 2.18 5.95
N TYR A 256 -22.25 2.87 6.90
CA TYR A 256 -22.97 3.71 7.86
C TYR A 256 -23.82 4.80 7.18
N ARG A 257 -23.27 5.53 6.21
CA ARG A 257 -24.01 6.57 5.47
C ARG A 257 -25.16 5.97 4.65
N LEU A 258 -24.93 4.84 3.98
CA LEU A 258 -25.95 4.16 3.20
C LEU A 258 -27.10 3.59 4.07
N ILE A 259 -26.82 3.19 5.31
CA ILE A 259 -27.83 2.64 6.24
C ILE A 259 -28.62 3.77 6.93
N PHE A 260 -27.95 4.80 7.42
CA PHE A 260 -28.57 5.79 8.31
C PHE A 260 -28.88 7.13 7.64
N MET A 261 -28.33 7.43 6.47
CA MET A 261 -28.46 8.72 5.77
C MET A 261 -28.60 8.59 4.24
N PRO A 262 -29.56 7.80 3.73
CA PRO A 262 -29.70 7.53 2.29
C PRO A 262 -29.94 8.79 1.45
N ALA A 263 -30.72 9.75 1.96
CA ALA A 263 -31.05 11.01 1.28
C ALA A 263 -29.84 11.92 1.00
N SER A 264 -28.71 11.73 1.72
CA SER A 264 -27.47 12.49 1.49
C SER A 264 -26.60 11.96 0.34
N GLU A 265 -26.85 10.73 -0.13
CA GLU A 265 -26.17 10.19 -1.32
C GLU A 265 -26.95 10.45 -2.62
N GLU A 266 -28.24 10.77 -2.57
CA GLU A 266 -29.07 10.97 -3.77
C GLU A 266 -28.74 12.26 -4.54
N ALA A 267 -28.02 13.21 -3.94
CA ALA A 267 -27.59 14.47 -4.56
C ALA A 267 -26.21 14.40 -5.26
N LEU A 268 -25.73 13.20 -5.61
CA LEU A 268 -24.36 13.02 -6.11
C LEU A 268 -24.20 13.39 -7.60
N ILE A 269 -23.25 14.30 -7.85
CA ILE A 269 -22.79 14.82 -9.14
C ILE A 269 -22.24 13.66 -10.02
N PRO A 270 -22.41 13.66 -11.36
CA PRO A 270 -21.97 12.58 -12.25
C PRO A 270 -20.49 12.16 -12.13
N LEU A 271 -19.62 13.09 -11.71
CA LEU A 271 -18.17 12.86 -11.55
C LEU A 271 -17.84 11.94 -10.36
N ASP A 272 -18.63 12.00 -9.29
CA ASP A 272 -18.38 11.24 -8.06
C ASP A 272 -18.52 9.74 -8.27
N PHE A 273 -19.35 9.35 -9.24
CA PHE A 273 -19.53 7.98 -9.66
C PHE A 273 -18.23 7.37 -10.22
N VAL A 274 -17.63 8.03 -11.21
CA VAL A 274 -16.43 7.56 -11.91
C VAL A 274 -15.23 7.54 -10.96
N LEU A 275 -15.01 8.61 -10.20
CA LEU A 275 -13.88 8.71 -9.26
C LEU A 275 -13.99 7.69 -8.12
N ARG A 276 -15.22 7.30 -7.74
CA ARG A 276 -15.46 6.24 -6.77
C ARG A 276 -15.07 4.86 -7.28
N ASP A 277 -15.32 4.56 -8.55
CA ASP A 277 -14.88 3.30 -9.16
C ASP A 277 -13.38 3.27 -9.40
N ILE A 278 -12.79 4.39 -9.80
CA ILE A 278 -11.34 4.51 -9.91
C ILE A 278 -10.68 4.24 -8.55
N ARG A 279 -11.17 4.80 -7.44
CA ARG A 279 -10.65 4.48 -6.09
C ARG A 279 -10.68 2.99 -5.79
N TYR A 280 -11.78 2.33 -6.15
CA TYR A 280 -11.92 0.89 -5.94
C TYR A 280 -10.90 0.10 -6.77
N PHE A 281 -10.82 0.39 -8.08
CA PHE A 281 -9.88 -0.28 -8.98
C PHE A 281 -8.45 -0.09 -8.54
N VAL A 282 -8.08 1.12 -8.12
CA VAL A 282 -6.72 1.42 -7.69
C VAL A 282 -6.37 0.69 -6.39
N LEU A 283 -7.30 0.53 -5.44
CA LEU A 283 -7.09 -0.34 -4.28
C LEU A 283 -6.90 -1.80 -4.67
N VAL A 284 -7.70 -2.31 -5.61
CA VAL A 284 -7.54 -3.69 -6.10
C VAL A 284 -6.20 -3.86 -6.80
N ILE A 285 -5.79 -2.90 -7.64
CA ILE A 285 -4.46 -2.89 -8.27
C ILE A 285 -3.36 -2.88 -7.21
N PHE A 286 -3.50 -2.09 -6.13
CA PHE A 286 -2.57 -2.09 -5.02
C PHE A 286 -2.44 -3.48 -4.37
N TYR A 287 -3.55 -4.16 -4.06
CA TYR A 287 -3.50 -5.51 -3.50
C TYR A 287 -2.93 -6.54 -4.49
N CYS A 288 -3.31 -6.47 -5.77
CA CYS A 288 -2.82 -7.34 -6.82
C CYS A 288 -1.31 -7.19 -7.04
N THR A 289 -0.82 -5.95 -7.07
CA THR A 289 0.61 -5.65 -7.23
C THR A 289 1.40 -6.04 -5.97
N SER A 290 0.79 -5.94 -4.79
CA SER A 290 1.36 -6.43 -3.53
C SER A 290 1.47 -7.96 -3.48
N ILE A 291 0.48 -8.68 -4.04
CA ILE A 291 0.52 -10.13 -4.22
C ILE A 291 1.69 -10.53 -5.13
N VAL A 292 1.83 -9.86 -6.28
CA VAL A 292 2.95 -10.11 -7.20
C VAL A 292 4.29 -9.79 -6.54
N LEU A 293 4.39 -8.68 -5.79
CA LEU A 293 5.59 -8.33 -5.03
C LEU A 293 5.95 -9.38 -3.98
N SER A 294 4.95 -9.99 -3.31
CA SER A 294 5.19 -11.04 -2.31
C SER A 294 5.95 -12.24 -2.88
N LYS A 295 5.70 -12.61 -4.15
CA LYS A 295 6.45 -13.66 -4.85
C LYS A 295 7.91 -13.28 -5.12
N TYR A 296 8.17 -12.03 -5.48
CA TYR A 296 9.55 -11.56 -5.67
C TYR A 296 10.30 -11.54 -4.34
N LEU A 297 9.62 -11.14 -3.26
CA LEU A 297 10.14 -11.21 -1.90
C LEU A 297 10.49 -12.65 -1.49
N GLU A 298 9.57 -13.60 -1.74
CA GLU A 298 9.78 -15.02 -1.45
C GLU A 298 11.01 -15.55 -2.19
N ARG A 299 11.12 -15.30 -3.50
CA ARG A 299 12.28 -15.72 -4.30
C ARG A 299 13.61 -15.19 -3.77
N ALA A 300 13.70 -13.91 -3.37
CA ALA A 300 14.93 -13.41 -2.77
C ALA A 300 15.26 -14.02 -1.42
N SER A 301 14.25 -14.36 -0.63
CA SER A 301 14.47 -15.03 0.65
C SER A 301 15.07 -16.41 0.45
N GLU A 302 14.60 -17.16 -0.55
CA GLU A 302 15.15 -18.47 -0.94
C GLU A 302 16.60 -18.35 -1.44
N GLU A 303 16.89 -17.37 -2.32
CA GLU A 303 18.26 -17.14 -2.80
C GLU A 303 19.22 -16.76 -1.67
N CYS A 304 18.79 -15.89 -0.74
CA CYS A 304 19.60 -15.52 0.41
C CYS A 304 19.89 -16.72 1.32
N GLU A 305 18.92 -17.59 1.56
CA GLU A 305 19.11 -18.78 2.41
C GLU A 305 20.04 -19.80 1.74
N PHE A 306 19.93 -19.98 0.43
CA PHE A 306 20.83 -20.86 -0.33
C PHE A 306 22.28 -20.39 -0.23
N LEU A 307 22.53 -19.10 -0.42
CA LEU A 307 23.88 -18.52 -0.32
C LEU A 307 24.49 -18.73 1.08
N ILE A 308 23.69 -18.58 2.14
CA ILE A 308 24.14 -18.86 3.52
C ILE A 308 24.55 -20.33 3.67
N LYS A 309 23.69 -21.26 3.23
CA LYS A 309 23.98 -22.70 3.33
C LYS A 309 25.17 -23.15 2.50
N LYS A 310 25.41 -22.52 1.34
CA LYS A 310 26.57 -22.80 0.51
C LYS A 310 27.86 -22.28 1.15
N GLY A 311 27.86 -21.04 1.65
CA GLY A 311 29.00 -20.47 2.36
C GLY A 311 29.36 -21.26 3.63
N GLU A 312 28.38 -21.74 4.39
CA GLU A 312 28.63 -22.59 5.57
C GLU A 312 29.25 -23.95 5.23
N LYS A 313 29.09 -24.45 4.00
CA LYS A 313 29.73 -25.70 3.55
C LYS A 313 31.17 -25.47 3.11
N GLU A 314 31.44 -24.40 2.35
CA GLU A 314 32.78 -24.07 1.88
C GLU A 314 33.75 -23.66 3.01
N TYR A 315 33.25 -23.17 4.15
CA TYR A 315 34.07 -22.83 5.32
C TYR A 315 34.27 -23.98 6.33
N LYS A 316 33.61 -25.12 6.12
CA LYS A 316 33.74 -26.31 6.98
C LYS A 316 34.63 -27.41 6.39
N GLU A 317 35.07 -27.24 5.15
CA GLU A 317 36.12 -28.04 4.48
C GLU A 317 37.47 -27.32 4.60
#